data_AF-A0A1V6HYV1-F1
#
_entry.id   AF-A0A1V6HYV1-F1
#
_cell.length_a   1.000
_cell.length_b   1.000
_cell.length_c   1.000
_cell.angle_alpha   90.00
_cell.angle_beta   90.00
_cell.angle_gamma   90.00
#
_symmetry.space_group_name_H-M   'P 1'
#
loop_
_entity.id
_entity.type
_entity.pdbx_description
1 polymer ?
#
loop_
_entity_poly.entity_id
_entity_poly.type
_entity_poly.pdbx_seq_one_letter_code
_entity_poly.pdbx_strand_id
1 'polypeptide(L)'
;MSMYQLPPKKDDYAFCLSFIGTQYDKMDSAINGFITLLNNIPRSDNALQLAKDGIIKSLRTERIIRDDIFSAYELALDRGIDFDVRQIIFDEVPNLSFDDINNFANQYLKNNKYTYSIIGNKEDLPFKDLKKYGKAKEIKISKILPN
;
A
#
# COMPACT_ATOMS: atom_id res chain seq x y z
N MET A 1 4.66 -6.74 2.57
CA MET A 1 4.51 -5.28 2.78
C MET A 1 3.19 -4.86 2.14
N SER A 2 2.43 -3.96 2.78
CA SER A 2 1.21 -3.38 2.19
C SER A 2 1.17 -1.89 2.48
N MET A 3 0.73 -1.09 1.53
CA MET A 3 0.63 0.37 1.64
C MET A 3 -0.57 0.90 0.86
N TYR A 4 -1.19 1.94 1.39
CA TYR A 4 -2.20 2.73 0.68
C TYR A 4 -1.59 4.07 0.31
N GLN A 5 -1.48 4.35 -0.98
CA GLN A 5 -0.78 5.50 -1.52
C GLN A 5 -1.75 6.49 -2.12
N LEU A 6 -1.68 7.73 -1.62
CA LEU A 6 -2.39 8.86 -2.21
C LEU A 6 -1.82 9.19 -3.59
N PRO A 7 -2.67 9.60 -4.53
CA PRO A 7 -2.23 9.99 -5.86
C PRO A 7 -1.26 11.18 -5.83
N PRO A 8 -0.43 11.37 -6.86
CA PRO A 8 0.38 12.57 -6.98
C PRO A 8 -0.47 13.81 -7.26
N LYS A 9 -1.62 13.66 -7.94
CA LYS A 9 -2.53 14.74 -8.31
C LYS A 9 -3.89 14.60 -7.64
N LYS A 10 -4.58 15.73 -7.47
CA LYS A 10 -5.87 15.79 -6.76
C LYS A 10 -6.97 14.88 -7.32
N ASP A 11 -7.09 14.82 -8.64
CA ASP A 11 -8.20 14.12 -9.32
C ASP A 11 -7.85 12.67 -9.74
N ASP A 12 -6.68 12.19 -9.34
CA ASP A 12 -6.21 10.83 -9.61
C ASP A 12 -6.67 9.85 -8.52
N TYR A 13 -6.53 8.55 -8.79
CA TYR A 13 -6.94 7.50 -7.86
C TYR A 13 -5.82 7.13 -6.87
N ALA A 14 -6.21 6.89 -5.62
CA ALA A 14 -5.34 6.25 -4.65
C ALA A 14 -5.20 4.74 -4.94
N PHE A 15 -4.06 4.16 -4.55
CA PHE A 15 -3.75 2.75 -4.80
C PHE A 15 -3.44 2.01 -3.50
N CYS A 16 -4.04 0.84 -3.33
CA CYS A 16 -3.57 -0.15 -2.37
C CYS A 16 -2.60 -1.10 -3.06
N LEU A 17 -1.34 -1.10 -2.62
CA LEU A 17 -0.30 -2.00 -3.11
C LEU A 17 0.10 -2.97 -2.01
N SER A 18 0.02 -4.26 -2.30
CA SER A 18 0.51 -5.34 -1.45
C SER A 18 1.55 -6.16 -2.19
N PHE A 19 2.63 -6.50 -1.50
CA PHE A 19 3.73 -7.30 -2.03
C PHE A 19 4.12 -8.41 -1.06
N ILE A 20 4.36 -9.60 -1.63
CA ILE A 20 4.96 -10.75 -0.96
C ILE A 20 5.83 -11.54 -1.92
N GLY A 21 7.04 -11.88 -1.47
CA GLY A 21 7.84 -12.93 -2.08
C GLY A 21 7.59 -14.26 -1.36
N THR A 22 7.29 -15.31 -2.11
CA THR A 22 7.04 -16.65 -1.57
C THR A 22 7.40 -17.72 -2.59
N GLN A 23 7.54 -18.97 -2.15
CA GLN A 23 7.71 -20.13 -3.02
C GLN A 23 6.41 -20.40 -3.82
N TYR A 24 6.54 -20.98 -5.02
CA TYR A 24 5.41 -21.18 -5.94
C TYR A 24 4.29 -22.03 -5.31
N ASP A 25 4.64 -23.05 -4.52
CA ASP A 25 3.72 -23.95 -3.83
C ASP A 25 2.98 -23.27 -2.67
N LYS A 26 3.50 -22.16 -2.16
CA LYS A 26 2.92 -21.34 -1.10
C LYS A 26 2.14 -20.13 -1.60
N MET A 27 2.14 -19.88 -2.91
CA MET A 27 1.48 -18.73 -3.53
C MET A 27 -0.01 -18.64 -3.17
N ASP A 28 -0.74 -19.76 -3.20
CA ASP A 28 -2.16 -19.78 -2.85
C ASP A 28 -2.42 -19.33 -1.41
N SER A 29 -1.67 -19.91 -0.47
CA SER A 29 -1.75 -19.55 0.95
C SER A 29 -1.40 -18.09 1.19
N ALA A 30 -0.41 -17.56 0.46
CA ALA A 30 -0.01 -16.16 0.54
C ALA A 30 -1.12 -15.23 0.04
N ILE A 31 -1.70 -15.51 -1.13
CA ILE A 31 -2.80 -14.70 -1.69
C ILE A 31 -4.00 -14.71 -0.74
N ASN A 32 -4.40 -15.88 -0.23
CA ASN A 32 -5.52 -15.99 0.71
C ASN A 32 -5.24 -15.26 2.02
N GLY A 33 -3.98 -15.28 2.50
CA GLY A 33 -3.54 -14.50 3.65
C GLY A 33 -3.74 -12.99 3.45
N PHE A 34 -3.31 -12.44 2.32
CA PHE A 34 -3.54 -11.02 2.00
C PHE A 34 -5.02 -10.68 1.90
N ILE A 35 -5.80 -11.49 1.18
CA ILE A 35 -7.24 -11.25 1.04
C ILE A 35 -7.91 -11.25 2.42
N THR A 36 -7.52 -12.16 3.30
CA THR A 36 -8.05 -12.23 4.68
C THR A 36 -7.71 -10.97 5.46
N LEU A 37 -6.44 -10.54 5.44
CA LEU A 37 -5.99 -9.35 6.16
C LEU A 37 -6.60 -8.05 5.61
N LEU A 38 -6.73 -7.92 4.29
CA LEU A 38 -7.33 -6.75 3.64
C LEU A 38 -8.83 -6.65 3.89
N ASN A 39 -9.52 -7.78 4.08
CA ASN A 39 -10.93 -7.80 4.43
C ASN A 39 -11.20 -7.64 5.93
N ASN A 40 -10.27 -8.08 6.76
CA ASN A 40 -10.39 -8.08 8.22
C ASN A 40 -9.05 -7.73 8.84
N ILE A 41 -8.84 -6.44 9.13
CA ILE A 41 -7.65 -6.00 9.86
C ILE A 41 -7.77 -6.47 11.31
N PRO A 42 -6.82 -7.26 11.84
CA PRO A 42 -6.86 -7.72 13.21
C PRO A 42 -6.59 -6.56 14.17
N ARG A 43 -7.36 -6.49 15.26
CA ARG A 43 -7.10 -5.53 16.33
C ARG A 43 -5.80 -5.86 17.05
N SER A 44 -4.93 -4.87 17.17
CA SER A 44 -3.70 -4.95 17.94
C SER A 44 -3.31 -3.56 18.45
N ASP A 45 -3.68 -3.26 19.69
CA ASP A 45 -3.40 -1.97 20.30
C ASP A 45 -1.87 -1.74 20.44
N ASN A 46 -1.10 -2.80 20.69
CA ASN A 46 0.36 -2.74 20.70
C ASN A 46 0.95 -2.38 19.34
N ALA A 47 0.44 -2.97 18.25
CA ALA A 47 0.92 -2.66 16.91
C ALA A 47 0.54 -1.24 16.49
N LEU A 48 -0.66 -0.78 16.87
CA LEU A 48 -1.09 0.59 16.66
C LEU A 48 -0.16 1.58 17.36
N GLN A 49 0.10 1.35 18.66
CA GLN A 49 0.98 2.24 19.43
C GLN A 49 2.39 2.28 18.82
N LEU A 50 2.95 1.12 18.46
CA LEU A 50 4.26 1.05 17.83
C LEU A 50 4.30 1.80 16.47
N ALA A 51 3.23 1.70 15.67
CA ALA A 51 3.14 2.41 14.41
C ALA A 51 3.07 3.94 14.61
N LYS A 52 2.26 4.41 15.56
CA LYS A 52 2.20 5.84 15.93
C LYS A 52 3.55 6.37 16.35
N ASP A 53 4.20 5.69 17.30
CA ASP A 53 5.51 6.09 17.82
C ASP A 53 6.57 6.07 16.72
N GLY A 54 6.52 5.08 15.82
CA GLY A 54 7.39 4.98 14.65
C GLY A 54 7.23 6.18 13.71
N ILE A 55 5.99 6.55 13.35
CA ILE A 55 5.71 7.69 12.47
C ILE A 55 6.21 9.00 13.10
N ILE A 56 5.87 9.26 14.37
CA ILE A 56 6.27 10.48 15.06
C ILE A 56 7.80 10.54 15.24
N LYS A 57 8.44 9.42 15.57
CA LYS A 57 9.90 9.35 15.68
C LYS A 57 10.57 9.62 14.33
N SER A 58 10.05 9.05 13.24
CA SER A 58 10.55 9.35 11.90
C SER A 58 10.45 10.84 11.59
N LEU A 59 9.28 11.46 11.78
CA LEU A 59 9.09 12.90 11.56
C LEU A 59 10.06 13.77 12.39
N ARG A 60 10.32 13.39 13.65
CA ARG A 60 11.25 14.11 14.54
C ARG A 60 12.72 13.98 14.17
N THR A 61 13.09 12.90 13.48
CA THR A 61 14.49 12.57 13.16
C THR A 61 14.82 12.73 11.68
N GLU A 62 13.80 12.93 10.85
CA GLU A 62 13.95 13.18 9.43
C GLU A 62 14.77 14.45 9.19
N ARG A 63 15.77 14.32 8.31
CA ARG A 63 16.57 15.44 7.85
C ARG A 63 16.01 15.91 6.52
N ILE A 64 15.48 17.13 6.49
CA ILE A 64 14.96 17.76 5.28
C ILE A 64 16.08 18.57 4.64
N ILE A 65 16.46 18.23 3.41
CA ILE A 65 17.39 19.01 2.57
C ILE A 65 16.63 19.88 1.56
N ARG A 66 17.35 20.77 0.86
CA ARG A 66 16.74 21.77 -0.03
C ARG A 66 15.85 21.15 -1.11
N ASP A 67 16.30 20.06 -1.71
CA ASP A 67 15.59 19.39 -2.80
C ASP A 67 14.29 18.71 -2.32
N ASP A 68 14.25 18.30 -1.05
CA ASP A 68 13.03 17.73 -0.43
C ASP A 68 11.94 18.79 -0.29
N ILE A 69 12.32 20.03 0.04
CA ILE A 69 11.37 21.15 0.17
C ILE A 69 10.72 21.45 -1.16
N PHE A 70 11.53 21.52 -2.23
CA PHE A 70 11.02 21.74 -3.58
C PHE A 70 10.08 20.60 -4.01
N SER A 71 10.49 19.35 -3.82
CA SER A 71 9.68 18.18 -4.20
C SER A 71 8.36 18.10 -3.41
N ALA A 72 8.40 18.42 -2.11
CA ALA A 72 7.21 18.43 -1.27
C ALA A 72 6.24 19.56 -1.66
N TYR A 73 6.76 20.73 -2.02
CA TYR A 73 5.96 21.86 -2.49
C TYR A 73 5.28 21.57 -3.83
N GLU A 74 6.02 21.06 -4.83
CA GLU A 74 5.45 20.67 -6.12
C GLU A 74 4.34 19.62 -5.96
N LEU A 75 4.57 18.61 -5.11
CA LEU A 75 3.57 17.59 -4.81
C LEU A 75 2.33 18.17 -4.10
N ALA A 76 2.51 19.16 -3.21
CA ALA A 76 1.40 19.85 -2.56
C ALA A 76 0.57 20.64 -3.58
N LEU A 77 1.22 21.37 -4.49
CA LEU A 77 0.56 22.09 -5.58
C LEU A 77 -0.24 21.15 -6.49
N ASP A 78 0.34 20.03 -6.91
CA ASP A 78 -0.34 19.03 -7.73
C ASP A 78 -1.59 18.44 -7.04
N ARG A 79 -1.58 18.40 -5.70
CA ARG A 79 -2.71 17.97 -4.87
C ARG A 79 -3.68 19.10 -4.51
N GLY A 80 -3.36 20.35 -4.87
CA GLY A 80 -4.13 21.54 -4.49
C GLY A 80 -4.09 21.83 -2.99
N ILE A 81 -2.95 21.56 -2.34
CA ILE A 81 -2.66 21.79 -0.92
C ILE A 81 -1.68 22.97 -0.82
N ASP A 82 -1.93 23.91 0.09
CA ASP A 82 -1.14 25.12 0.31
C ASP A 82 -0.35 25.14 1.63
N PHE A 83 -0.34 24.01 2.34
CA PHE A 83 0.36 23.84 3.62
C PHE A 83 1.20 22.55 3.66
N ASP A 84 2.06 22.45 4.68
CA ASP A 84 2.87 21.25 4.92
C ASP A 84 2.06 20.15 5.62
N VAL A 85 1.74 19.09 4.88
CA VAL A 85 0.98 17.93 5.38
C VAL A 85 1.61 17.25 6.59
N ARG A 86 2.92 17.42 6.82
CA ARG A 86 3.60 16.85 8.00
C ARG A 86 3.07 17.42 9.31
N GLN A 87 2.56 18.66 9.30
CA GLN A 87 1.94 19.27 10.48
C GLN A 87 0.71 18.48 10.90
N ILE A 88 -0.20 18.20 9.95
CA ILE A 88 -1.39 17.38 10.19
C ILE A 88 -0.98 15.98 10.67
N ILE A 89 -0.01 15.34 10.03
CA ILE A 89 0.41 13.99 10.44
C ILE A 89 0.94 14.00 11.88
N PHE A 90 1.73 15.00 12.25
CA PHE A 90 2.30 15.11 13.60
C PHE A 90 1.21 15.31 14.67
N ASP A 91 0.20 16.12 14.37
CA ASP A 91 -0.87 16.47 15.32
C ASP A 91 -1.94 15.37 15.43
N GLU A 92 -2.29 14.71 14.31
CA GLU A 92 -3.41 13.77 14.25
C GLU A 92 -3.03 12.32 14.56
N VAL A 93 -1.84 11.85 14.15
CA VAL A 93 -1.42 10.44 14.34
C VAL A 93 -1.48 9.98 15.81
N PRO A 94 -1.05 10.78 16.82
CA PRO A 94 -1.17 10.38 18.22
C PRO A 94 -2.61 10.07 18.64
N ASN A 95 -3.59 10.76 18.05
CA ASN A 95 -5.00 10.69 18.42
C ASN A 95 -5.77 9.56 17.71
N LEU A 96 -5.22 8.99 16.63
CA LEU A 96 -5.88 7.93 15.85
C LEU A 96 -6.26 6.72 16.72
N SER A 97 -7.50 6.29 16.68
CA SER A 97 -7.94 5.07 17.34
C SER A 97 -7.80 3.85 16.42
N PHE A 98 -7.92 2.64 16.97
CA PHE A 98 -8.06 1.45 16.14
C PHE A 98 -9.33 1.51 15.28
N ASP A 99 -10.39 2.13 15.79
CA ASP A 99 -11.67 2.24 15.08
C ASP A 99 -11.53 3.12 13.83
N ASP A 100 -10.72 4.18 13.87
CA ASP A 100 -10.41 4.99 12.67
C ASP A 100 -9.74 4.17 11.57
N ILE A 101 -8.78 3.32 11.95
CA ILE A 101 -8.09 2.41 11.02
C ILE A 101 -9.06 1.36 10.48
N ASN A 102 -9.89 0.78 11.34
CA ASN A 102 -10.87 -0.21 10.95
C ASN A 102 -11.93 0.39 10.01
N ASN A 103 -12.38 1.61 10.28
CA ASN A 103 -13.32 2.34 9.43
C ASN A 103 -12.71 2.62 8.05
N PHE A 104 -11.47 3.12 8.01
CA PHE A 104 -10.73 3.30 6.77
C PHE A 104 -10.62 1.98 5.97
N ALA A 105 -10.25 0.88 6.63
CA ALA A 105 -10.11 -0.41 5.98
C ALA A 105 -11.44 -0.96 5.44
N ASN A 106 -12.52 -0.82 6.22
CA ASN A 106 -13.86 -1.21 5.79
C ASN A 106 -14.34 -0.38 4.59
N GLN A 107 -13.98 0.90 4.53
CA GLN A 107 -14.40 1.80 3.46
C GLN A 107 -13.61 1.59 2.16
N TYR A 108 -12.29 1.40 2.25
CA TYR A 108 -11.41 1.47 1.07
C TYR A 108 -10.75 0.15 0.67
N LEU A 109 -10.63 -0.82 1.58
CA LEU A 109 -9.90 -2.08 1.35
C LEU A 109 -10.84 -3.30 1.28
N LYS A 110 -11.83 -3.35 2.15
CA LYS A 110 -12.71 -4.50 2.30
C LYS A 110 -13.56 -4.72 1.05
N ASN A 111 -13.68 -5.99 0.65
CA ASN A 111 -14.44 -6.48 -0.49
C ASN A 111 -14.09 -5.80 -1.83
N ASN A 112 -12.89 -5.22 -1.92
CA ASN A 112 -12.44 -4.57 -3.15
C ASN A 112 -11.96 -5.60 -4.18
N LYS A 113 -11.98 -5.23 -5.47
CA LYS A 113 -11.45 -6.05 -6.56
C LYS A 113 -9.96 -5.76 -6.72
N TYR A 114 -9.14 -6.78 -6.53
CA TYR A 114 -7.69 -6.67 -6.63
C TYR A 114 -7.17 -7.18 -7.98
N THR A 115 -6.14 -6.52 -8.49
CA THR A 115 -5.36 -7.01 -9.62
C THR A 115 -4.11 -7.71 -9.09
N TYR A 116 -3.87 -8.94 -9.54
CA TYR A 116 -2.73 -9.74 -9.13
C TYR A 116 -1.66 -9.74 -10.22
N SER A 117 -0.47 -9.29 -9.85
CA SER A 117 0.73 -9.39 -10.69
C SER A 117 1.68 -10.41 -10.07
N ILE A 118 1.96 -11.48 -10.81
CA ILE A 118 2.81 -12.57 -10.36
C ILE A 118 4.04 -12.62 -11.25
N ILE A 119 5.21 -12.59 -10.62
CA ILE A 119 6.50 -12.64 -11.29
C ILE A 119 7.20 -13.91 -10.84
N GLY A 120 7.61 -14.74 -11.80
CA GLY A 120 8.28 -16.01 -11.53
C GLY A 120 8.65 -16.75 -12.81
N ASN A 121 9.37 -17.86 -12.65
CA ASN A 121 9.66 -18.76 -13.75
C ASN A 121 8.36 -19.44 -14.22
N LYS A 122 8.12 -19.43 -15.54
CA LYS A 122 6.89 -19.94 -16.14
C LYS A 122 6.68 -21.43 -15.86
N GLU A 123 7.75 -22.21 -15.86
CA GLU A 123 7.71 -23.66 -15.69
C GLU A 123 7.24 -24.07 -14.28
N ASP A 124 7.51 -23.22 -13.29
CA ASP A 124 7.18 -23.47 -11.88
C ASP A 124 5.80 -22.92 -11.49
N LEU A 125 5.18 -22.09 -12.33
CA LEU A 125 3.92 -21.43 -12.01
C LEU A 125 2.71 -22.33 -12.29
N PRO A 126 1.83 -22.58 -11.29
CA PRO A 126 0.63 -23.38 -11.47
C PRO A 126 -0.47 -22.57 -12.18
N PHE A 127 -0.33 -22.34 -13.49
CA PHE A 127 -1.24 -21.51 -14.30
C PHE A 127 -2.70 -21.97 -14.26
N LYS A 128 -2.94 -23.27 -14.10
CA LYS A 128 -4.30 -23.82 -13.98
C LYS A 128 -4.99 -23.32 -12.72
N ASP A 129 -4.25 -23.25 -11.62
CA ASP A 129 -4.78 -22.86 -10.31
C ASP A 129 -5.01 -21.34 -10.24
N LEU A 130 -4.24 -20.55 -10.98
CA LEU A 130 -4.43 -19.10 -11.07
C LEU A 130 -5.80 -18.68 -11.61
N LYS A 131 -6.48 -19.55 -12.37
CA LYS A 131 -7.83 -19.28 -12.89
C LYS A 131 -8.86 -19.03 -11.79
N LYS A 132 -8.60 -19.48 -10.56
CA LYS A 132 -9.50 -19.25 -9.41
C LYS A 132 -9.53 -17.79 -8.95
N TYR A 133 -8.49 -17.01 -9.26
CA TYR A 133 -8.43 -15.58 -8.92
C TYR A 133 -8.90 -14.67 -10.06
N GLY A 134 -9.21 -15.25 -11.23
CA GLY A 134 -9.72 -14.52 -12.38
C GLY A 134 -9.04 -14.93 -13.69
N LYS A 135 -9.24 -14.11 -14.72
CA LYS A 135 -8.65 -14.34 -16.04
C LYS A 135 -7.16 -14.04 -16.01
N ALA A 136 -6.33 -15.09 -16.03
CA ALA A 136 -4.90 -14.96 -16.15
C ALA A 136 -4.46 -14.59 -17.59
N LYS A 137 -3.49 -13.69 -17.71
CA LYS A 137 -2.85 -13.32 -18.99
C LYS A 137 -1.34 -13.29 -18.79
N GLU A 138 -0.62 -14.04 -19.61
CA GLU A 138 0.84 -14.00 -19.65
C GLU A 138 1.31 -12.71 -20.36
N ILE A 139 2.28 -12.02 -19.76
CA ILE A 139 2.92 -10.83 -20.35
C ILE A 139 4.43 -11.08 -20.40
N LYS A 140 5.02 -10.92 -21.59
CA LYS A 140 6.48 -10.98 -21.76
C LYS A 140 7.11 -9.67 -21.30
N ILE A 141 8.27 -9.76 -20.65
CA ILE A 141 8.97 -8.58 -20.11
C ILE A 141 9.30 -7.53 -21.17
N SER A 142 9.60 -7.97 -22.41
CA SER A 142 9.85 -7.09 -23.55
C SER A 142 8.65 -6.23 -23.99
N LYS A 143 7.45 -6.48 -23.44
CA LYS A 143 6.27 -5.62 -23.63
C LYS A 143 6.07 -4.60 -22.52
N ILE A 144 6.76 -4.75 -21.39
CA ILE A 144 6.61 -3.91 -20.19
C ILE A 144 7.76 -2.93 -20.09
N LEU A 145 8.98 -3.40 -20.33
CA LEU A 145 10.18 -2.57 -20.33
C LEU A 145 10.61 -2.32 -21.78
N PRO A 146 10.78 -1.06 -22.21
CA PRO A 146 11.49 -0.78 -23.46
C PRO A 146 12.94 -1.29 -23.31
N ASN A 147 13.45 -1.91 -24.37
CA ASN A 147 14.84 -2.39 -24.43
C ASN A 147 15.83 -1.25 -24.23
#